data_AF-A0A5B7WX78-F1
#
_entry.id   AF-A0A5B7WX78-F1
#
_cell.length_a   1.000
_cell.length_b   1.000
_cell.length_c   1.000
_cell.angle_alpha   90.00
_cell.angle_beta   90.00
_cell.angle_gamma   90.00
#
_symmetry.space_group_name_H-M   'P 1'
#
loop_
_entity.id
_entity.type
_entity.pdbx_description
1 polymer ?
#
loop_
_entity_poly.entity_id
_entity_poly.type
_entity_poly.pdbx_seq_one_letter_code
_entity_poly.pdbx_strand_id
1 'polypeptide(L)' 'MSDTQFLIETPEQSRIFLAAGSAADFLLAGGFANAGREPHWHLRWCLERMQLEEFMEVGQARVFCQHQE' A
#
# COMPACT_ATOMS: atom_id res chain seq x y z
N MET A 1 -11.96 -3.41 -14.84
CA MET A 1 -10.81 -2.72 -14.22
C MET A 1 -11.25 -2.39 -12.81
N SER A 2 -10.40 -2.58 -11.80
CA SER A 2 -10.78 -2.28 -10.42
C SER A 2 -10.72 -0.76 -10.24
N ASP A 3 -11.84 -0.11 -9.96
CA ASP A 3 -11.93 1.34 -9.70
C ASP A 3 -11.44 1.68 -8.29
N THR A 4 -10.30 1.10 -7.90
CA THR A 4 -9.71 1.20 -6.56
C THR A 4 -8.34 1.84 -6.61
N GLN A 5 -8.00 2.58 -5.56
CA GLN A 5 -6.72 3.21 -5.35
C GLN A 5 -6.25 2.99 -3.91
N PHE A 6 -4.95 3.13 -3.71
CA PHE A 6 -4.28 2.99 -2.41
C PHE A 6 -3.86 4.38 -1.94
N LEU A 7 -4.45 4.85 -0.85
CA LEU A 7 -3.95 6.02 -0.11
C LEU A 7 -2.98 5.52 0.96
N ILE A 8 -1.73 5.95 0.87
CA ILE A 8 -0.70 5.63 1.85
C ILE A 8 -0.43 6.88 2.68
N GLU A 9 -0.70 6.82 3.98
CA GLU A 9 -0.36 7.85 4.94
C GLU A 9 0.92 7.46 5.69
N THR A 10 1.93 8.33 5.64
CA THR A 10 3.17 8.22 6.41
C THR A 10 3.23 9.39 7.40
N PRO A 11 4.15 9.37 8.39
CA PRO A 11 4.34 10.51 9.29
C PRO A 11 4.66 11.83 8.57
N GLU A 12 5.23 11.77 7.38
CA GLU A 12 5.68 12.92 6.61
C GLU A 12 4.63 13.41 5.60
N GLN A 13 3.90 12.49 4.96
CA GLN A 13 2.98 12.83 3.87
C GLN A 13 1.96 11.72 3.59
N SER A 14 0.90 12.10 2.89
CA SER A 14 -0.06 11.15 2.30
C SER A 14 0.08 11.14 0.79
N ARG A 15 0.04 9.94 0.17
CA ARG A 15 0.21 9.76 -1.28
C ARG A 15 -0.71 8.68 -1.85
N ILE A 16 -1.27 8.96 -3.03
CA ILE A 16 -2.20 8.06 -3.73
C ILE A 16 -1.46 7.24 -4.80
N PHE A 17 -1.81 5.96 -4.91
CA PHE A 17 -1.32 5.02 -5.92
C PHE A 17 -2.47 4.28 -6.58
N LEU A 18 -2.47 4.20 -7.90
CA LEU A 18 -3.52 3.52 -8.67
C LEU A 18 -3.27 2.01 -8.85
N ALA A 19 -2.13 1.51 -8.36
CA ALA A 19 -1.76 0.11 -8.51
C ALA A 19 -1.04 -0.40 -7.26
N ALA A 20 -1.35 -1.64 -6.87
CA ALA A 20 -0.73 -2.30 -5.72
C ALA A 20 0.79 -2.44 -5.86
N GLY A 21 1.29 -2.62 -7.09
CA GLY A 21 2.74 -2.71 -7.35
C GLY A 21 3.48 -1.43 -6.98
N SER A 22 3.03 -0.28 -7.47
CA SER A 22 3.68 1.00 -7.16
C SER A 22 3.50 1.42 -5.71
N ALA A 23 2.39 1.04 -5.07
CA ALA A 23 2.20 1.17 -3.63
C ALA A 23 3.21 0.33 -2.83
N ALA A 24 3.41 -0.95 -3.21
CA ALA A 24 4.40 -1.82 -2.57
C ALA A 24 5.84 -1.30 -2.77
N ASP A 25 6.18 -0.85 -3.98
CA ASP A 25 7.48 -0.25 -4.27
C ASP A 25 7.76 0.96 -3.36
N PHE A 26 6.77 1.85 -3.17
CA PHE A 26 6.88 2.99 -2.28
C PHE A 26 7.11 2.59 -0.83
N LEU A 27 6.35 1.61 -0.32
CA LEU A 27 6.46 1.14 1.06
C LEU A 27 7.83 0.52 1.36
N LEU A 28 8.39 -0.22 0.41
CA LEU A 28 9.72 -0.83 0.53
C LEU A 28 10.84 0.20 0.37
N ALA A 29 10.74 1.08 -0.62
CA ALA A 29 11.73 2.14 -0.84
C ALA A 29 11.78 3.15 0.32
N GLY A 30 10.63 3.41 0.95
CA GLY A 30 10.54 4.26 2.14
C GLY A 30 10.95 3.59 3.45
N GLY A 31 11.28 2.29 3.44
CA GLY A 31 11.68 1.54 4.64
C GLY A 31 10.52 1.23 5.60
N PHE A 32 9.26 1.42 5.17
CA PHE A 32 8.07 1.08 5.94
C PHE A 32 7.81 -0.43 5.99
N ALA A 33 8.16 -1.12 4.90
CA ALA A 33 8.15 -2.58 4.81
C ALA A 33 9.58 -3.13 4.79
N ASN A 34 9.79 -4.28 5.44
CA ASN A 34 11.10 -4.94 5.46
C ASN A 34 11.15 -6.03 4.40
N ALA A 35 11.87 -5.79 3.30
CA ALA A 35 12.03 -6.73 2.19
C ALA A 35 12.62 -8.10 2.59
N GLY A 36 13.38 -8.17 3.69
CA GLY A 36 13.96 -9.40 4.22
C GLY A 36 12.98 -10.23 5.04
N ARG A 37 11.89 -9.63 5.55
CA ARG A 37 10.82 -10.31 6.29
C ARG A 37 9.59 -10.54 5.41
N GLU A 38 9.27 -9.56 4.56
CA GLU A 38 8.16 -9.59 3.61
C GLU A 38 8.70 -9.25 2.22
N PRO A 39 8.90 -10.26 1.36
CA PRO A 39 9.39 -10.02 0.02
C PRO A 39 8.37 -9.18 -0.78
N HIS A 40 8.85 -8.41 -1.75
CA HIS A 40 8.02 -7.50 -2.55
C HIS A 40 6.72 -8.15 -3.09
N TRP A 41 6.82 -9.38 -3.59
CA TRP A 41 5.66 -10.10 -4.11
C TRP A 41 4.57 -10.35 -3.05
N HIS A 42 4.95 -10.56 -1.78
CA HIS A 42 4.02 -10.81 -0.69
C HIS A 42 3.27 -9.53 -0.31
N LEU A 43 3.98 -8.41 -0.14
CA LEU A 43 3.36 -7.12 0.16
C LEU A 43 2.40 -6.71 -0.96
N ARG A 44 2.83 -6.83 -2.22
CA ARG A 44 1.96 -6.58 -3.37
C ARG A 44 0.72 -7.48 -3.35
N TRP A 45 0.88 -8.76 -3.05
CA TRP A 45 -0.23 -9.72 -2.97
C TRP A 45 -1.22 -9.36 -1.85
N CYS A 46 -0.74 -8.89 -0.68
CA CYS A 46 -1.60 -8.38 0.38
C CYS A 46 -2.43 -7.18 -0.09
N LEU A 47 -1.79 -6.22 -0.75
CA LEU A 47 -2.45 -5.01 -1.29
C LEU A 47 -3.51 -5.35 -2.35
N GLU A 48 -3.22 -6.27 -3.27
CA GLU A 48 -4.17 -6.71 -4.32
C GLU A 48 -5.43 -7.37 -3.74
N ARG A 49 -5.38 -7.83 -2.48
CA ARG A 49 -6.49 -8.50 -1.80
C ARG A 49 -7.21 -7.62 -0.79
N MET A 50 -6.76 -6.39 -0.58
CA MET A 50 -7.47 -5.44 0.26
C MET A 50 -8.86 -5.17 -0.32
N GLN A 51 -9.85 -5.20 0.55
CA GLN A 51 -11.21 -4.82 0.23
C GLN A 51 -11.35 -3.30 0.23
N LEU A 52 -12.34 -2.79 -0.49
CA LEU A 52 -12.66 -1.38 -0.44
C LEU A 52 -13.02 -0.96 1.00
N GLU A 53 -12.58 0.23 1.39
CA GLU A 53 -12.72 0.80 2.75
C GLU A 53 -11.95 0.03 3.83
N GLU A 54 -11.13 -0.96 3.44
CA GLU A 54 -10.19 -1.63 4.33
C GLU A 54 -8.91 -0.79 4.48
N PHE A 55 -8.29 -0.91 5.66
CA PHE A 55 -6.95 -0.38 5.90
C PHE A 55 -6.02 -1.44 6.48
N MET A 56 -4.73 -1.28 6.21
CA MET A 56 -3.67 -2.10 6.81
C MET A 56 -2.52 -1.22 7.30
N GLU A 57 -1.85 -1.66 8.36
CA GLU A 57 -0.65 -1.01 8.89
C GLU A 57 0.60 -1.71 8.34
N VAL A 58 1.52 -0.94 7.78
CA VAL A 58 2.80 -1.41 7.23
C VAL A 58 3.92 -0.61 7.88
N GLY A 59 4.48 -1.16 8.96
CA GLY A 59 5.44 -0.43 9.78
C GLY A 59 4.82 0.84 10.36
N GLN A 60 5.34 2.00 9.96
CA GLN A 60 4.81 3.31 10.36
C GLN A 60 3.84 3.93 9.34
N ALA A 61 3.59 3.24 8.22
CA ALA A 61 2.64 3.68 7.20
C ALA A 61 1.27 3.03 7.41
N ARG A 62 0.21 3.74 7.02
CA ARG A 62 -1.16 3.22 6.91
C ARG A 62 -1.58 3.22 5.45
N VAL A 63 -2.09 2.09 4.98
CA VAL A 63 -2.59 1.95 3.61
C VAL A 63 -4.09 1.79 3.67
N PHE A 64 -4.82 2.61 2.91
CA PHE A 64 -6.26 2.53 2.74
C PHE A 64 -6.58 2.14 1.30
N CYS A 65 -7.46 1.17 1.10
CA CYS A 65 -8.03 0.85 -0.20
C CYS A 65 -9.35 1.61 -0.35
N GLN A 66 -9.45 2.49 -1.33
CA GLN A 66 -10.63 3.34 -1.52
C GLN A 66 -10.99 3.47 -3.00
N HIS A 67 -12.15 4.04 -3.30
CA HIS A 67 -12.56 4.28 -4.68
C HIS A 67 -11.67 5.32 -5.35
N GLN A 68 -11.44 5.14 -6.64
CA GLN A 68 -10.96 6.22 -7.51
C GLN A 68 -12.11 7.22 -7.66
N GLU A 69 -11.84 8.49 -7.35
CA GLU A 69 -12.78 9.60 -7.56
C GLU A 69 -12.83 10.04 -9.03
#